data_AF-A0A367AIG6-F1
#
_entry.id   AF-A0A367AIG6-F1
#
_cell.length_a   1.000
_cell.length_b   1.000
_cell.length_c   1.000
_cell.angle_alpha   90.00
_cell.angle_beta   90.00
_cell.angle_gamma   90.00
#
_symmetry.space_group_name_H-M   'P 1'
#
loop_
_entity.id
_entity.type
_entity.pdbx_description
1 polymer ?
#
loop_
_entity_poly.entity_id
_entity_poly.type
_entity_poly.pdbx_seq_one_letter_code
_entity_poly.pdbx_strand_id
1 'polypeptide(L)'
;GLPRAADPLPAPGPAPAPVGSRTVQLLRTYPRRRPAYPFAPQGERSVARGYAKALARARRLVYVEDQYLWSRDVARIFAAALRRSPQLEVIAVVPRYVDAQGRFDVPASLLGQNAAWRTVVAAGGDRVQLFDVENAAGFPVYVHAKVCVIDDVWAAVGSANLNRRSWTHDSELTAAVLDERRDLREPADPGGLGDGARGFARDLRLTLMREHLDRADGDDADLLDPGRAVEAVRRAAADLDAWHAGGRQGPRPPGRLRSHPRRPGGGRLSRWLVTPLYDLAYDPDGRPWRQRGRREF
;
A
#
# COMPACT_ATOMS: atom_id res chain seq x y z
N GLY A 1 -31.29 -22.02 -2.09
CA GLY A 1 -30.73 -21.10 -1.07
C GLY A 1 -29.26 -21.43 -0.90
N LEU A 2 -28.41 -20.43 -0.68
CA LEU A 2 -26.97 -20.68 -0.43
C LEU A 2 -26.82 -21.61 0.80
N PRO A 3 -25.95 -22.63 0.74
CA PRO A 3 -25.74 -23.55 1.85
C PRO A 3 -25.30 -22.79 3.10
N ARG A 4 -25.97 -23.06 4.23
CA ARG A 4 -25.76 -22.41 5.53
C ARG A 4 -24.74 -23.13 6.41
N ALA A 5 -24.24 -24.28 5.96
CA ALA A 5 -23.19 -25.05 6.62
C ALA A 5 -22.02 -25.20 5.64
N ALA A 6 -20.81 -24.92 6.10
CA ALA A 6 -19.61 -25.18 5.33
C ALA A 6 -19.33 -26.68 5.34
N ASP A 7 -19.05 -27.26 4.18
CA ASP A 7 -18.53 -28.63 4.11
C ASP A 7 -17.17 -28.69 4.83
N PRO A 8 -16.84 -29.81 5.48
CA PRO A 8 -15.52 -29.99 6.07
C PRO A 8 -14.46 -29.84 4.97
N LEU A 9 -13.40 -29.07 5.27
CA LEU A 9 -12.26 -28.97 4.38
C LEU A 9 -11.67 -30.39 4.17
N PRO A 10 -11.21 -30.71 2.95
CA PRO A 10 -10.49 -31.96 2.73
C PRO A 10 -9.27 -32.03 3.67
N ALA A 11 -8.89 -33.25 4.05
CA ALA A 11 -7.66 -33.44 4.81
C ALA A 11 -6.49 -32.79 4.05
N PRO A 12 -5.63 -32.01 4.73
CA PRO A 12 -4.50 -31.39 4.06
C PRO A 12 -3.61 -32.48 3.46
N GLY A 13 -3.23 -32.29 2.19
CA GLY A 13 -2.26 -33.15 1.53
C GLY A 13 -0.86 -33.03 2.17
N PRO A 14 0.09 -33.92 1.80
CA PRO A 14 1.47 -33.79 2.24
C PRO A 14 2.03 -32.43 1.81
N ALA A 15 2.93 -31.87 2.62
CA ALA A 15 3.61 -30.63 2.26
C ALA A 15 4.38 -30.84 0.95
N PRO A 16 4.27 -29.92 -0.03
CA PRO A 16 5.06 -30.02 -1.24
C PRO A 16 6.56 -29.92 -0.91
N ALA A 17 7.40 -30.56 -1.74
CA ALA A 17 8.84 -30.39 -1.62
C ALA A 17 9.23 -28.90 -1.79
N PRO A 18 10.27 -28.41 -1.09
CA PRO A 18 10.76 -27.05 -1.29
C PRO A 18 11.06 -26.77 -2.76
N VAL A 19 10.52 -25.67 -3.30
CA VAL A 19 10.73 -25.26 -4.69
C VAL A 19 10.96 -23.75 -4.77
N GLY A 20 11.92 -23.36 -5.59
CA GLY A 20 12.32 -21.96 -5.76
C GLY A 20 13.11 -21.41 -4.58
N SER A 21 13.44 -20.11 -4.64
CA SER A 21 14.27 -19.40 -3.66
C SER A 21 13.48 -18.48 -2.73
N ARG A 22 12.15 -18.49 -2.80
CA ARG A 22 11.30 -17.49 -2.14
C ARG A 22 10.85 -18.00 -0.79
N THR A 23 11.28 -17.34 0.28
CA THR A 23 10.70 -17.51 1.60
C THR A 23 9.39 -16.73 1.67
N VAL A 24 8.27 -17.44 1.84
CA VAL A 24 6.94 -16.83 1.95
C VAL A 24 6.40 -16.99 3.37
N GLN A 25 6.03 -15.88 4.00
CA GLN A 25 5.33 -15.86 5.27
C GLN A 25 3.90 -15.39 5.08
N LEU A 26 2.93 -16.22 5.45
CA LEU A 26 1.53 -15.81 5.49
C LEU A 26 1.26 -14.97 6.74
N LEU A 27 0.74 -13.77 6.52
CA LEU A 27 0.31 -12.82 7.54
C LEU A 27 -1.21 -12.70 7.48
N ARG A 28 -1.86 -12.66 8.62
CA ARG A 28 -3.32 -12.59 8.74
C ARG A 28 -3.76 -11.49 9.70
N THR A 29 -4.96 -10.99 9.43
CA THR A 29 -5.73 -10.19 10.40
C THR A 29 -6.97 -10.98 10.79
N TYR A 30 -7.21 -11.09 12.09
CA TYR A 30 -8.49 -11.51 12.64
C TYR A 30 -8.82 -10.62 13.84
N PRO A 31 -10.06 -10.11 13.96
CA PRO A 31 -10.43 -9.28 15.08
C PRO A 31 -10.53 -10.11 16.36
N ARG A 32 -10.40 -9.44 17.50
CA ARG A 32 -10.93 -10.01 18.73
C ARG A 32 -12.45 -9.95 18.67
N ARG A 33 -13.13 -11.09 18.75
CA ARG A 33 -14.60 -11.18 18.78
C ARG A 33 -15.11 -12.11 19.87
N ARG A 34 -16.43 -12.14 20.08
CA ARG A 34 -17.13 -13.11 20.93
C ARG A 34 -18.26 -13.78 20.13
N PRO A 35 -18.34 -15.12 20.06
CA PRO A 35 -17.37 -16.09 20.58
C PRO A 35 -16.01 -16.00 19.86
N ALA A 36 -14.93 -16.30 20.59
CA ALA A 36 -13.57 -16.16 20.08
C ALA A 36 -13.25 -17.17 18.97
N TYR A 37 -12.30 -16.85 18.09
CA TYR A 37 -11.75 -17.82 17.15
C TYR A 37 -10.87 -18.83 17.91
N PRO A 38 -11.06 -20.15 17.74
CA PRO A 38 -10.21 -21.15 18.41
C PRO A 38 -8.72 -20.98 18.11
N PHE A 39 -8.39 -20.60 16.87
CA PHE A 39 -7.01 -20.40 16.40
C PHE A 39 -6.46 -18.98 16.65
N ALA A 40 -7.31 -18.02 17.03
CA ALA A 40 -6.92 -16.65 17.32
C ALA A 40 -7.77 -16.04 18.46
N PRO A 41 -7.64 -16.52 19.71
CA PRO A 41 -8.55 -16.12 20.79
C PRO A 41 -8.49 -14.62 21.13
N GLN A 42 -7.36 -13.97 20.89
CA GLN A 42 -7.15 -12.53 21.06
C GLN A 42 -7.15 -11.76 19.72
N GLY A 43 -7.63 -12.39 18.65
CA GLY A 43 -7.40 -11.97 17.28
C GLY A 43 -5.95 -12.19 16.84
N GLU A 44 -5.68 -11.91 15.58
CA GLU A 44 -4.37 -11.97 14.95
C GLU A 44 -4.12 -10.66 14.20
N ARG A 45 -2.89 -10.13 14.29
CA ARG A 45 -2.47 -8.86 13.69
C ARG A 45 -1.09 -9.01 13.07
N SER A 46 -0.82 -10.15 12.45
CA SER A 46 0.50 -10.45 11.88
C SER A 46 0.75 -9.61 10.62
N VAL A 47 -0.29 -9.21 9.88
CA VAL A 47 -0.19 -8.21 8.80
C VAL A 47 0.41 -6.90 9.33
N ALA A 48 -0.26 -6.28 10.29
CA ALA A 48 0.17 -4.99 10.86
C ALA A 48 1.60 -5.05 11.43
N ARG A 49 1.93 -6.12 12.16
CA ARG A 49 3.28 -6.33 12.73
C ARG A 49 4.34 -6.57 11.65
N GLY A 50 4.00 -7.31 10.59
CA GLY A 50 4.89 -7.54 9.45
C GLY A 50 5.23 -6.25 8.71
N TYR A 51 4.21 -5.45 8.36
CA TYR A 51 4.39 -4.13 7.75
C TYR A 51 5.19 -3.19 8.65
N ALA A 52 4.86 -3.11 9.94
CA ALA A 52 5.61 -2.27 10.89
C ALA A 52 7.09 -2.66 10.99
N LYS A 53 7.39 -3.97 11.01
CA LYS A 53 8.77 -4.48 11.03
C LYS A 53 9.52 -4.15 9.74
N ALA A 54 8.89 -4.33 8.57
CA ALA A 54 9.51 -4.04 7.29
C ALA A 54 9.74 -2.53 7.08
N LEU A 55 8.73 -1.71 7.37
CA LEU A 55 8.83 -0.24 7.30
C LEU A 55 9.82 0.34 8.31
N ALA A 56 10.11 -0.33 9.42
CA ALA A 56 11.17 0.06 10.35
C ALA A 56 12.57 -0.06 9.74
N ARG A 57 12.75 -0.87 8.69
CA ARG A 57 14.01 -1.03 7.97
C ARG A 57 14.13 -0.18 6.70
N ALA A 58 13.01 0.34 6.17
CA ALA A 58 12.99 1.11 4.93
C ALA A 58 13.99 2.28 4.89
N ARG A 59 14.78 2.38 3.81
CA ARG A 59 15.85 3.38 3.60
C ARG A 59 15.73 4.19 2.31
N ARG A 60 15.28 3.62 1.20
CA ARG A 60 15.34 4.27 -0.13
C ARG A 60 14.00 4.41 -0.81
N LEU A 61 13.22 3.34 -0.92
CA LEU A 61 11.94 3.41 -1.61
C LEU A 61 10.93 2.45 -1.00
N VAL A 62 9.77 2.99 -0.66
CA VAL A 62 8.56 2.22 -0.42
C VAL A 62 7.60 2.48 -1.58
N TYR A 63 7.35 1.46 -2.38
CA TYR A 63 6.35 1.47 -3.44
C TYR A 63 5.10 0.76 -2.94
N VAL A 64 3.92 1.39 -3.08
CA VAL A 64 2.65 0.82 -2.63
C VAL A 64 1.53 1.09 -3.63
N GLU A 65 0.70 0.07 -3.84
CA GLU A 65 -0.58 0.21 -4.51
C GLU A 65 -1.67 -0.24 -3.54
N ASP A 66 -2.59 0.66 -3.20
CA ASP A 66 -3.63 0.37 -2.22
C ASP A 66 -4.95 1.04 -2.60
N GLN A 67 -6.05 0.34 -2.33
CA GLN A 67 -7.40 0.83 -2.57
C GLN A 67 -7.77 2.02 -1.67
N TYR A 68 -7.19 2.12 -0.48
CA TYR A 68 -7.53 3.15 0.49
C TYR A 68 -6.32 4.02 0.83
N LEU A 69 -6.56 5.34 0.88
CA LEU A 69 -5.63 6.25 1.53
C LEU A 69 -5.59 5.95 3.04
N TRP A 70 -4.38 5.92 3.59
CA TRP A 70 -4.08 5.23 4.85
C TRP A 70 -4.90 5.70 6.05
N SER A 71 -5.04 4.84 7.08
CA SER A 71 -5.55 5.31 8.38
C SER A 71 -4.50 6.09 9.16
N ARG A 72 -4.93 6.80 10.22
CA ARG A 72 -4.01 7.51 11.12
C ARG A 72 -2.96 6.60 11.76
N ASP A 73 -3.31 5.36 12.05
CA ASP A 73 -2.39 4.42 12.68
C ASP A 73 -1.31 3.95 11.70
N VAL A 74 -1.69 3.71 10.45
CA VAL A 74 -0.76 3.35 9.37
C VAL A 74 0.12 4.53 8.97
N ALA A 75 -0.47 5.72 8.77
CA ALA A 75 0.27 6.93 8.45
C ALA A 75 1.35 7.28 9.48
N ARG A 76 1.14 6.98 10.77
CA ARG A 76 2.17 7.17 11.80
C ARG A 76 3.41 6.33 11.55
N ILE A 77 3.26 5.10 11.08
CA ILE A 77 4.39 4.18 10.79
C ILE A 77 5.17 4.68 9.57
N PHE A 78 4.49 5.03 8.48
CA PHE A 78 5.13 5.61 7.30
C PHE A 78 5.84 6.92 7.62
N ALA A 79 5.18 7.81 8.37
CA ALA A 79 5.77 9.07 8.80
C ALA A 79 6.99 8.86 9.71
N ALA A 80 6.98 7.83 10.57
CA ALA A 80 8.14 7.47 11.38
C ALA A 80 9.29 6.94 10.52
N ALA A 81 9.01 6.16 9.47
CA ALA A 81 10.02 5.71 8.51
C ALA A 81 10.65 6.87 7.74
N LEU A 82 9.82 7.77 7.20
CA LEU A 82 10.26 8.97 6.47
C LEU A 82 11.11 9.92 7.31
N ARG A 83 10.81 10.06 8.61
CA ARG A 83 11.62 10.86 9.55
C ARG A 83 12.96 10.18 9.88
N ARG A 84 12.96 8.85 10.01
CA ARG A 84 14.15 8.08 10.36
C ARG A 84 15.14 7.96 9.19
N SER A 85 14.65 7.93 7.97
CA SER A 85 15.43 7.73 6.75
C SER A 85 15.25 8.94 5.82
N PRO A 86 16.17 9.93 5.84
CA PRO A 86 16.05 11.15 5.03
C PRO A 86 16.03 10.90 3.52
N GLN A 87 16.63 9.80 3.07
CA GLN A 87 16.68 9.39 1.66
C GLN A 87 15.50 8.51 1.25
N LEU A 88 14.59 8.19 2.17
CA LEU A 88 13.44 7.34 1.87
C LEU A 88 12.42 8.13 1.05
N GLU A 89 12.12 7.60 -0.12
CA GLU A 89 11.05 8.01 -1.01
C GLU A 89 9.83 7.08 -0.83
N VAL A 90 8.65 7.61 -1.07
CA VAL A 90 7.39 6.86 -1.05
C VAL A 90 6.63 7.17 -2.34
N ILE A 91 6.33 6.13 -3.11
CA ILE A 91 5.39 6.20 -4.23
C ILE A 91 4.15 5.41 -3.85
N ALA A 92 2.99 6.09 -3.86
CA ALA A 92 1.69 5.47 -3.62
C ALA A 92 0.80 5.62 -4.86
N VAL A 93 0.20 4.51 -5.30
CA VAL A 93 -0.79 4.47 -6.37
C VAL A 93 -2.13 4.08 -5.76
N VAL A 94 -3.15 4.91 -5.97
CA VAL A 94 -4.46 4.82 -5.30
C VAL A 94 -5.59 5.08 -6.29
N PRO A 95 -6.83 4.69 -6.02
CA PRO A 95 -7.91 4.99 -6.95
C PRO A 95 -8.23 6.49 -6.94
N ARG A 96 -8.48 7.06 -8.13
CA ARG A 96 -8.88 8.48 -8.28
C ARG A 96 -10.14 8.82 -7.49
N TYR A 97 -11.08 7.87 -7.47
CA TYR A 97 -12.35 7.97 -6.77
C TYR A 97 -12.47 6.82 -5.79
N VAL A 98 -12.93 7.13 -4.58
CA VAL A 98 -13.25 6.12 -3.57
C VAL A 98 -14.53 5.39 -3.97
N ASP A 99 -14.62 4.10 -3.64
CA ASP A 99 -15.90 3.40 -3.74
C ASP A 99 -16.93 4.09 -2.85
N ALA A 100 -18.08 4.44 -3.41
CA ALA A 100 -19.14 5.12 -2.70
C ALA A 100 -20.30 4.15 -2.51
N GLN A 101 -20.32 3.45 -1.37
CA GLN A 101 -21.52 2.72 -0.93
C GLN A 101 -22.55 3.67 -0.28
N GLY A 102 -22.87 4.81 -0.91
CA GLY A 102 -23.93 5.71 -0.45
C GLY A 102 -23.63 7.21 -0.53
N ARG A 103 -24.68 8.04 -0.53
CA ARG A 103 -24.59 9.52 -0.66
C ARG A 103 -23.98 10.22 0.58
N PHE A 104 -23.92 9.55 1.73
CA PHE A 104 -23.34 10.07 2.97
C PHE A 104 -21.92 9.53 3.28
N ASP A 105 -21.41 8.61 2.47
CA ASP A 105 -20.17 7.85 2.68
C ASP A 105 -18.91 8.63 2.27
N VAL A 106 -19.08 9.49 1.27
CA VAL A 106 -17.98 10.21 0.60
C VAL A 106 -17.33 11.26 1.51
N PRO A 107 -18.04 12.10 2.29
CA PRO A 107 -17.39 13.13 3.09
C PRO A 107 -16.50 12.56 4.21
N ALA A 108 -16.96 11.53 4.92
CA ALA A 108 -16.22 10.96 6.05
C ALA A 108 -14.96 10.23 5.61
N SER A 109 -15.08 9.39 4.57
CA SER A 109 -13.95 8.66 4.00
C SER A 109 -12.87 9.63 3.47
N LEU A 110 -13.27 10.66 2.74
CA LEU A 110 -12.33 11.68 2.23
C LEU A 110 -11.68 12.49 3.37
N LEU A 111 -12.41 12.84 4.43
CA LEU A 111 -11.84 13.59 5.56
C LEU A 111 -10.79 12.77 6.34
N GLY A 112 -11.04 11.48 6.58
CA GLY A 112 -10.11 10.57 7.25
C GLY A 112 -8.83 10.35 6.43
N GLN A 113 -8.99 10.03 5.14
CA GLN A 113 -7.91 9.86 4.17
C GLN A 113 -7.01 11.10 4.09
N ASN A 114 -7.61 12.29 4.02
CA ASN A 114 -6.86 13.55 3.97
C ASN A 114 -6.03 13.82 5.24
N ALA A 115 -6.48 13.36 6.41
CA ALA A 115 -5.73 13.57 7.66
C ALA A 115 -4.49 12.67 7.76
N ALA A 116 -4.63 11.40 7.35
CA ALA A 116 -3.52 10.46 7.31
C ALA A 116 -2.48 10.88 6.27
N TRP A 117 -2.92 11.25 5.06
CA TRP A 117 -2.02 11.75 4.02
C TRP A 117 -1.21 12.97 4.46
N ARG A 118 -1.87 13.96 5.08
CA ARG A 118 -1.17 15.13 5.65
C ARG A 118 -0.07 14.74 6.64
N THR A 119 -0.27 13.67 7.42
CA THR A 119 0.74 13.20 8.38
C THR A 119 1.99 12.68 7.68
N VAL A 120 1.81 12.00 6.55
CA VAL A 120 2.91 11.42 5.76
C VAL A 120 3.61 12.51 4.96
N VAL A 121 2.87 13.39 4.28
CA VAL A 121 3.43 14.54 3.57
C VAL A 121 4.19 15.48 4.52
N ALA A 122 3.65 15.74 5.73
CA ALA A 122 4.37 16.55 6.71
C ALA A 122 5.70 15.92 7.17
N ALA A 123 5.85 14.59 7.05
CA ALA A 123 7.07 13.89 7.42
C ALA A 123 8.07 13.73 6.27
N GLY A 124 7.57 13.58 5.04
CA GLY A 124 8.41 13.31 3.87
C GLY A 124 8.58 14.47 2.88
N GLY A 125 7.68 15.46 2.90
CA GLY A 125 7.66 16.55 1.93
C GLY A 125 7.48 16.03 0.51
N ASP A 126 8.34 16.49 -0.40
CA ASP A 126 8.34 16.09 -1.82
C ASP A 126 8.79 14.65 -2.04
N ARG A 127 9.28 13.97 -0.99
CA ARG A 127 9.64 12.55 -1.02
C ARG A 127 8.43 11.61 -0.97
N VAL A 128 7.22 12.16 -0.97
CA VAL A 128 5.98 11.39 -0.89
C VAL A 128 5.11 11.76 -2.08
N GLN A 129 4.96 10.80 -2.98
CA GLN A 129 4.27 10.98 -4.24
C GLN A 129 3.03 10.09 -4.27
N LEU A 130 1.93 10.66 -4.76
CA LEU A 130 0.63 10.00 -4.79
C LEU A 130 0.07 10.13 -6.20
N PHE A 131 -0.28 9.00 -6.80
CA PHE A 131 -0.77 8.91 -8.15
C PHE A 131 -2.09 8.14 -8.22
N ASP A 132 -2.90 8.45 -9.23
CA ASP A 132 -3.97 7.58 -9.71
C ASP A 132 -3.70 7.12 -11.14
N VAL A 133 -4.46 6.12 -11.60
CA VAL A 133 -4.25 5.48 -12.90
C VAL A 133 -5.41 5.82 -13.84
N GLU A 134 -5.12 6.06 -15.11
CA GLU A 134 -6.10 6.13 -16.20
C GLU A 134 -5.74 5.18 -17.35
N ASN A 135 -6.74 4.72 -18.11
CA ASN A 135 -6.51 3.97 -19.33
C ASN A 135 -6.21 4.89 -20.52
N ALA A 136 -5.91 4.32 -21.68
CA ALA A 136 -5.60 5.08 -22.91
C ALA A 136 -6.72 6.03 -23.37
N ALA A 137 -7.98 5.76 -23.01
CA ALA A 137 -9.12 6.63 -23.29
C ALA A 137 -9.31 7.74 -22.25
N GLY A 138 -8.45 7.82 -21.22
CA GLY A 138 -8.51 8.81 -20.15
C GLY A 138 -9.56 8.51 -19.09
N PHE A 139 -10.07 7.27 -19.01
CA PHE A 139 -10.95 6.84 -17.93
C PHE A 139 -10.13 6.34 -16.74
N PRO A 140 -10.45 6.74 -15.51
CA PRO A 140 -9.76 6.26 -14.32
C PRO A 140 -9.86 4.74 -14.19
N VAL A 141 -8.72 4.10 -13.93
CA VAL A 141 -8.62 2.68 -13.60
C VAL A 141 -8.71 2.54 -12.09
N TYR A 142 -9.61 1.70 -11.63
CA TYR A 142 -9.84 1.51 -10.21
C TYR A 142 -8.76 0.61 -9.60
N VAL A 143 -7.93 1.19 -8.72
CA VAL A 143 -6.85 0.48 -8.04
C VAL A 143 -7.44 -0.33 -6.89
N HIS A 144 -7.57 -1.65 -7.09
CA HIS A 144 -8.00 -2.59 -6.05
C HIS A 144 -6.84 -3.41 -5.46
N ALA A 145 -5.61 -3.13 -5.89
CA ALA A 145 -4.40 -3.75 -5.38
C ALA A 145 -4.21 -3.52 -3.86
N LYS A 146 -3.46 -4.42 -3.23
CA LYS A 146 -2.86 -4.24 -1.90
C LYS A 146 -1.45 -4.81 -1.97
N VAL A 147 -0.57 -4.04 -2.60
CA VAL A 147 0.81 -4.41 -2.91
C VAL A 147 1.75 -3.44 -2.22
N CYS A 148 2.84 -3.96 -1.65
CA CYS A 148 3.91 -3.15 -1.11
C CYS A 148 5.27 -3.75 -1.46
N VAL A 149 6.20 -2.93 -1.91
CA VAL A 149 7.61 -3.29 -2.10
C VAL A 149 8.47 -2.29 -1.33
N ILE A 150 9.44 -2.79 -0.56
CA ILE A 150 10.34 -1.99 0.26
C ILE A 150 11.79 -2.30 -0.13
N ASP A 151 12.49 -1.26 -0.61
CA ASP A 151 13.92 -1.24 -0.97
C ASP A 151 14.37 -2.36 -1.93
N ASP A 152 13.45 -2.89 -2.75
CA ASP A 152 13.66 -4.10 -3.56
C ASP A 152 14.06 -5.34 -2.73
N VAL A 153 13.77 -5.37 -1.43
CA VAL A 153 14.11 -6.48 -0.53
C VAL A 153 12.88 -7.27 -0.13
N TRP A 154 11.84 -6.57 0.32
CA TRP A 154 10.64 -7.17 0.87
C TRP A 154 9.44 -6.80 0.02
N ALA A 155 8.61 -7.79 -0.30
CA ALA A 155 7.35 -7.57 -1.01
C ALA A 155 6.19 -8.18 -0.24
N ALA A 156 5.02 -7.56 -0.32
CA ALA A 156 3.78 -8.10 0.20
C ALA A 156 2.64 -7.92 -0.79
N VAL A 157 1.83 -8.97 -0.93
CA VAL A 157 0.62 -8.98 -1.76
C VAL A 157 -0.49 -9.68 -0.97
N GLY A 158 -1.68 -9.09 -0.92
CA GLY A 158 -2.78 -9.66 -0.14
C GLY A 158 -4.11 -8.96 -0.31
N SER A 159 -4.98 -9.17 0.67
CA SER A 159 -6.29 -8.52 0.78
C SER A 159 -6.28 -7.29 1.71
N ALA A 160 -5.29 -7.20 2.61
CA ALA A 160 -5.25 -6.17 3.65
C ALA A 160 -4.91 -4.79 3.09
N ASN A 161 -5.87 -3.87 3.16
CA ASN A 161 -5.62 -2.46 2.87
C ASN A 161 -4.74 -1.83 3.95
N LEU A 162 -4.11 -0.70 3.63
CA LEU A 162 -3.29 0.10 4.53
C LEU A 162 -4.14 1.00 5.47
N ASN A 163 -5.15 0.41 6.12
CA ASN A 163 -6.03 1.08 7.09
C ASN A 163 -6.17 0.27 8.40
N ARG A 164 -6.78 0.86 9.45
CA ARG A 164 -6.93 0.20 10.75
C ARG A 164 -7.92 -0.97 10.66
N ARG A 165 -8.94 -0.85 9.81
CA ARG A 165 -9.92 -1.90 9.54
C ARG A 165 -9.25 -3.20 9.07
N SER A 166 -8.46 -3.18 8.00
CA SER A 166 -7.74 -4.36 7.51
C SER A 166 -6.60 -4.80 8.42
N TRP A 167 -6.06 -3.90 9.26
CA TRP A 167 -4.96 -4.24 10.17
C TRP A 167 -5.41 -4.83 11.50
N THR A 168 -6.68 -4.66 11.87
CA THR A 168 -7.17 -5.05 13.21
C THR A 168 -8.56 -5.66 13.24
N HIS A 169 -9.40 -5.43 12.23
CA HIS A 169 -10.82 -5.70 12.27
C HIS A 169 -11.30 -6.72 11.23
N ASP A 170 -11.16 -6.44 9.94
CA ASP A 170 -11.60 -7.38 8.90
C ASP A 170 -10.68 -8.61 8.88
N SER A 171 -11.22 -9.75 8.44
CA SER A 171 -10.40 -10.93 8.22
C SER A 171 -9.58 -10.76 6.95
N GLU A 172 -8.26 -10.76 7.07
CA GLU A 172 -7.35 -10.52 5.95
C GLU A 172 -6.26 -11.58 5.84
N LEU A 173 -5.72 -11.74 4.63
CA LEU A 173 -4.56 -12.59 4.35
C LEU A 173 -3.58 -11.81 3.46
N THR A 174 -2.28 -11.94 3.74
CA THR A 174 -1.20 -11.31 2.97
C THR A 174 -0.01 -12.26 2.92
N ALA A 175 0.52 -12.49 1.72
CA ALA A 175 1.78 -13.18 1.53
C ALA A 175 2.91 -12.15 1.56
N ALA A 176 3.76 -12.22 2.59
CA ALA A 176 5.02 -11.49 2.64
C ALA A 176 6.12 -12.38 2.05
N VAL A 177 6.89 -11.84 1.11
CA VAL A 177 7.92 -12.56 0.36
C VAL A 177 9.27 -11.93 0.61
N LEU A 178 10.24 -12.78 0.96
CA LEU A 178 11.66 -12.46 0.99
C LEU A 178 12.38 -13.49 0.11
N ASP A 179 12.97 -13.03 -1.00
CA ASP A 179 13.70 -13.91 -1.90
C ASP A 179 15.11 -14.16 -1.35
N GLU A 180 15.53 -15.42 -1.24
CA GLU A 180 16.90 -15.78 -0.91
C GLU A 180 17.85 -15.44 -2.07
N ARG A 181 17.33 -15.41 -3.31
CA ARG A 181 18.08 -15.00 -4.50
C ARG A 181 18.30 -13.49 -4.51
N ARG A 182 19.56 -13.09 -4.40
CA ARG A 182 19.98 -11.70 -4.62
C ARG A 182 19.84 -11.32 -6.09
N ASP A 183 19.46 -10.08 -6.32
CA ASP A 183 19.51 -9.42 -7.60
C ASP A 183 20.84 -8.66 -7.73
N LEU A 184 21.59 -8.94 -8.79
CA LEU A 184 22.93 -8.37 -8.99
C LEU A 184 22.93 -7.12 -9.88
N ARG A 185 21.75 -6.65 -10.35
CA ARG A 185 21.66 -5.40 -11.11
C ARG A 185 21.91 -4.23 -10.17
N GLU A 186 22.67 -3.24 -10.63
CA GLU A 186 22.94 -2.05 -9.82
C GLU A 186 21.68 -1.17 -9.65
N PRO A 187 21.41 -0.62 -8.46
CA PRO A 187 22.18 -0.78 -7.22
C PRO A 187 21.95 -2.15 -6.57
N ALA A 188 23.02 -2.89 -6.27
CA ALA A 188 22.93 -4.25 -5.71
C ALA A 188 22.41 -4.29 -4.26
N ASP A 189 22.57 -3.20 -3.49
CA ASP A 189 22.01 -3.04 -2.14
C ASP A 189 21.40 -1.65 -1.98
N PRO A 190 20.19 -1.40 -2.53
CA PRO A 190 19.57 -0.08 -2.49
C PRO A 190 19.48 0.44 -1.05
N GLY A 191 19.02 -0.41 -0.14
CA GLY A 191 18.82 -0.04 1.26
C GLY A 191 20.12 0.24 2.04
N GLY A 192 21.28 -0.19 1.55
CA GLY A 192 22.57 -0.02 2.23
C GLY A 192 22.64 -0.71 3.60
N LEU A 193 21.83 -1.77 3.81
CA LEU A 193 21.75 -2.52 5.06
C LEU A 193 22.46 -3.88 4.99
N GLY A 194 23.09 -4.20 3.86
CA GLY A 194 23.70 -5.50 3.58
C GLY A 194 22.70 -6.58 3.14
N ASP A 195 21.40 -6.27 3.18
CA ASP A 195 20.33 -7.18 2.75
C ASP A 195 20.46 -7.50 1.26
N GLY A 196 20.86 -6.53 0.43
CA GLY A 196 20.93 -6.67 -1.02
C GLY A 196 19.54 -6.76 -1.66
N ALA A 197 19.39 -6.17 -2.84
CA ALA A 197 18.16 -6.30 -3.63
C ALA A 197 17.85 -7.76 -3.93
N ARG A 198 16.57 -8.08 -3.99
CA ARG A 198 16.00 -9.42 -4.09
C ARG A 198 15.19 -9.54 -5.37
N GLY A 199 15.40 -10.64 -6.09
CA GLY A 199 14.84 -10.83 -7.43
C GLY A 199 13.33 -10.61 -7.47
N PHE A 200 12.57 -11.33 -6.64
CA PHE A 200 11.11 -11.19 -6.60
C PHE A 200 10.62 -9.76 -6.32
N ALA A 201 11.17 -9.09 -5.30
CA ALA A 201 10.72 -7.76 -4.91
C ALA A 201 11.02 -6.71 -5.99
N ARG A 202 12.23 -6.75 -6.56
CA ARG A 202 12.63 -5.89 -7.67
C ARG A 202 11.80 -6.15 -8.92
N ASP A 203 11.67 -7.41 -9.33
CA ASP A 203 10.93 -7.79 -10.53
C ASP A 203 9.45 -7.38 -10.43
N LEU A 204 8.83 -7.53 -9.25
CA LEU A 204 7.47 -7.05 -9.01
C LEU A 204 7.35 -5.52 -9.19
N ARG A 205 8.26 -4.75 -8.56
CA ARG A 205 8.25 -3.29 -8.70
C ARG A 205 8.45 -2.85 -10.15
N LEU A 206 9.43 -3.42 -10.84
CA LEU A 206 9.73 -3.08 -12.23
C LEU A 206 8.56 -3.43 -13.15
N THR A 207 7.94 -4.59 -12.97
CA THR A 207 6.76 -5.01 -13.77
C THR A 207 5.60 -4.03 -13.63
N LEU A 208 5.26 -3.64 -12.39
CA LEU A 208 4.20 -2.66 -12.12
C LEU A 208 4.56 -1.28 -12.66
N MET A 209 5.80 -0.82 -12.46
CA MET A 209 6.24 0.47 -12.99
C MET A 209 6.23 0.49 -14.52
N ARG A 210 6.67 -0.57 -15.20
CA ARG A 210 6.61 -0.65 -16.67
C ARG A 210 5.18 -0.55 -17.18
N GLU A 211 4.24 -1.27 -16.55
CA GLU A 211 2.82 -1.17 -16.90
C GLU A 211 2.32 0.28 -16.78
N HIS A 212 2.60 0.92 -15.64
CA HIS A 212 2.15 2.28 -15.35
C HIS A 212 2.81 3.35 -16.23
N LEU A 213 3.99 3.06 -16.77
CA LEU A 213 4.75 3.94 -17.66
C LEU A 213 4.59 3.59 -19.15
N ASP A 214 3.75 2.60 -19.49
CA ASP A 214 3.59 2.04 -20.84
C ASP A 214 4.93 1.64 -21.50
N ARG A 215 5.79 0.97 -20.74
CA ARG A 215 7.11 0.52 -21.20
C ARG A 215 7.12 -0.96 -21.58
N ALA A 216 7.95 -1.28 -22.57
CA ALA A 216 8.17 -2.66 -23.00
C ALA A 216 8.99 -3.44 -21.96
N ASP A 217 8.87 -4.77 -21.96
CA ASP A 217 9.66 -5.62 -21.08
C ASP A 217 11.17 -5.40 -21.30
N GLY A 218 11.88 -5.20 -20.18
CA GLY A 218 13.32 -4.91 -20.16
C GLY A 218 13.69 -3.42 -20.24
N ASP A 219 12.74 -2.51 -20.47
CA ASP A 219 12.97 -1.06 -20.46
C ASP A 219 12.99 -0.48 -19.02
N ASP A 220 13.95 -0.97 -18.23
CA ASP A 220 14.08 -0.74 -16.79
C ASP A 220 15.30 0.11 -16.39
N ALA A 221 16.10 0.59 -17.35
CA ALA A 221 17.44 1.11 -17.08
C ALA A 221 17.48 2.28 -16.06
N ASP A 222 16.50 3.20 -16.13
CA ASP A 222 16.30 4.29 -15.16
C ASP A 222 15.31 3.92 -14.04
N LEU A 223 14.73 2.71 -14.06
CA LEU A 223 13.84 2.18 -13.03
C LEU A 223 14.59 1.32 -12.01
N LEU A 224 15.80 0.85 -12.29
CA LEU A 224 16.59 0.03 -11.36
C LEU A 224 17.01 0.80 -10.10
N ASP A 225 17.58 2.00 -10.27
CA ASP A 225 17.90 2.87 -9.14
C ASP A 225 16.63 3.51 -8.57
N PRO A 226 16.37 3.41 -7.24
CA PRO A 226 15.15 3.94 -6.67
C PRO A 226 14.94 5.44 -6.86
N GLY A 227 16.01 6.24 -6.84
CA GLY A 227 15.92 7.70 -7.02
C GLY A 227 15.60 8.06 -8.47
N ARG A 228 16.24 7.39 -9.43
CA ARG A 228 15.93 7.55 -10.86
C ARG A 228 14.52 7.05 -11.19
N ALA A 229 14.08 5.95 -10.58
CA ALA A 229 12.73 5.42 -10.77
C ALA A 229 11.67 6.41 -10.29
N VAL A 230 11.90 7.02 -9.12
CA VAL A 230 11.06 8.09 -8.56
C VAL A 230 10.94 9.26 -9.52
N GLU A 231 12.04 9.70 -10.12
CA GLU A 231 12.06 10.80 -11.06
C GLU A 231 11.40 10.43 -12.40
N ALA A 232 11.60 9.22 -12.90
CA ALA A 232 10.94 8.72 -14.11
C ALA A 232 9.42 8.68 -13.96
N VAL A 233 8.94 8.16 -12.82
CA VAL A 233 7.51 8.13 -12.48
C VAL A 233 6.93 9.54 -12.38
N ARG A 234 7.63 10.44 -11.67
CA ARG A 234 7.21 11.84 -11.53
C ARG A 234 7.07 12.54 -12.88
N ARG A 235 8.08 12.37 -13.75
CA ARG A 235 8.10 13.00 -15.08
C ARG A 235 6.97 12.48 -15.95
N ALA A 236 6.79 11.16 -16.04
CA ALA A 236 5.71 10.59 -16.86
C ALA A 236 4.32 11.08 -16.41
N ALA A 237 4.09 11.15 -15.10
CA ALA A 237 2.84 11.69 -14.56
C ALA A 237 2.68 13.18 -14.87
N ALA A 238 3.74 13.98 -14.73
CA ALA A 238 3.73 15.41 -15.04
C ALA A 238 3.48 15.69 -16.52
N ASP A 239 4.09 14.93 -17.42
CA ASP A 239 3.90 15.06 -18.87
C ASP A 239 2.44 14.74 -19.24
N LEU A 240 1.88 13.65 -18.70
CA LEU A 240 0.48 13.30 -18.93
C LEU A 240 -0.47 14.34 -18.32
N ASP A 241 -0.19 14.84 -17.12
CA ASP A 241 -0.96 15.93 -16.51
C ASP A 241 -0.94 17.21 -17.35
N ALA A 242 0.24 17.59 -17.88
CA ALA A 242 0.40 18.75 -18.74
C ALA A 242 -0.39 18.60 -20.05
N TRP A 243 -0.38 17.41 -20.66
CA TRP A 243 -1.18 17.12 -21.85
C TRP A 243 -2.69 17.26 -21.58
N HIS A 244 -3.18 16.77 -20.44
CA HIS A 244 -4.59 16.99 -20.06
C HIS A 244 -4.89 18.47 -19.78
N ALA A 245 -4.00 19.19 -19.09
CA ALA A 245 -4.17 20.62 -18.80
C ALA A 245 -4.14 21.48 -20.07
N GLY A 246 -3.37 21.07 -21.08
CA GLY A 246 -3.32 21.68 -22.41
C GLY A 246 -4.51 21.32 -23.33
N GLY A 247 -5.56 20.68 -22.81
CA GLY A 247 -6.74 20.33 -23.59
C GLY A 247 -6.53 19.13 -24.52
N ARG A 248 -5.60 18.23 -24.19
CA ARG A 248 -5.34 16.97 -24.92
C ARG A 248 -4.90 17.18 -26.38
N GLN A 249 -4.12 18.23 -26.62
CA GLN A 249 -3.60 18.56 -27.94
C GLN A 249 -2.30 17.80 -28.23
N GLY A 250 -2.13 17.36 -29.48
CA GLY A 250 -0.95 16.59 -29.89
C GLY A 250 -0.94 15.14 -29.42
N PRO A 251 0.16 14.40 -29.65
CA PRO A 251 0.27 13.02 -29.24
C PRO A 251 0.20 12.89 -27.72
N ARG A 252 -0.56 11.90 -27.23
CA ARG A 252 -0.64 11.60 -25.81
C ARG A 252 0.72 11.08 -25.32
N PRO A 253 1.28 11.63 -24.22
CA PRO A 253 2.48 11.08 -23.58
C PRO A 253 2.29 9.61 -23.17
N PRO A 254 3.35 8.79 -23.15
CA PRO A 254 3.28 7.42 -22.66
C PRO A 254 2.98 7.39 -21.16
N GLY A 255 2.34 6.32 -20.70
CA GLY A 255 2.05 6.08 -19.29
C GLY A 255 0.60 6.34 -18.91
N ARG A 256 0.27 5.93 -17.69
CA ARG A 256 -1.10 5.85 -17.16
C ARG A 256 -1.26 6.61 -15.85
N LEU A 257 -0.15 7.06 -15.25
CA LEU A 257 -0.16 7.73 -13.95
C LEU A 257 -0.55 9.20 -14.06
N ARG A 258 -1.42 9.64 -13.18
CA ARG A 258 -1.85 11.02 -12.99
C ARG A 258 -1.52 11.45 -11.58
N SER A 259 -1.08 12.69 -11.37
CA SER A 259 -0.89 13.20 -10.01
C SER A 259 -2.22 13.18 -9.27
N HIS A 260 -2.26 12.49 -8.12
CA HIS A 260 -3.48 12.39 -7.37
C HIS A 260 -3.85 13.75 -6.76
N PRO A 261 -5.09 14.23 -6.94
CA PRO A 261 -5.48 15.55 -6.47
C PRO A 261 -5.40 15.63 -4.94
N ARG A 262 -4.64 16.62 -4.44
CA ARG A 262 -4.64 16.94 -3.01
C ARG A 262 -6.02 17.50 -2.64
N ARG A 263 -6.85 16.73 -1.93
CA ARG A 263 -8.17 17.19 -1.49
C ARG A 263 -8.06 17.96 -0.17
N PRO A 264 -8.69 19.14 -0.03
CA PRO A 264 -8.75 19.83 1.24
C PRO A 264 -9.62 19.02 2.21
N GLY A 265 -8.99 18.43 3.24
CA GLY A 265 -9.64 17.62 4.28
C GLY A 265 -10.48 18.42 5.29
N GLY A 266 -11.30 19.36 4.82
CA GLY A 266 -12.25 20.14 5.61
C GLY A 266 -11.65 21.04 6.69
N GLY A 267 -12.46 21.96 7.21
CA GLY A 267 -12.12 22.78 8.38
C GLY A 267 -11.88 21.94 9.64
N ARG A 268 -11.23 22.52 10.67
CA ARG A 268 -10.95 21.81 11.94
C ARG A 268 -12.22 21.28 12.61
N LEU A 269 -13.30 22.06 12.57
CA LEU A 269 -14.61 21.72 13.16
C LEU A 269 -15.28 20.54 12.44
N SER A 270 -15.33 20.56 11.11
CA SER A 270 -15.87 19.47 10.29
C SER A 270 -15.15 18.14 10.58
N ARG A 271 -13.82 18.18 10.71
CA ARG A 271 -13.05 16.99 11.10
C ARG A 271 -13.43 16.48 12.48
N TRP A 272 -13.56 17.35 13.48
CA TRP A 272 -13.90 16.94 14.84
C TRP A 272 -15.25 16.22 14.90
N LEU A 273 -16.25 16.71 14.15
CA LEU A 273 -17.58 16.11 14.09
C LEU A 273 -17.61 14.76 13.34
N VAL A 274 -16.84 14.63 12.27
CA VAL A 274 -16.92 13.47 11.37
C VAL A 274 -15.94 12.34 11.75
N THR A 275 -14.85 12.67 12.46
CA THR A 275 -13.82 11.69 12.84
C THR A 275 -14.36 10.53 13.67
N PRO A 276 -15.19 10.72 14.72
CA PRO A 276 -15.73 9.61 15.49
C PRO A 276 -16.62 8.68 14.66
N LEU A 277 -17.41 9.25 13.74
CA LEU A 277 -18.26 8.48 12.81
C LEU A 277 -17.40 7.67 11.84
N TYR A 278 -16.35 8.28 11.29
CA TYR A 278 -15.38 7.58 10.44
C TYR A 278 -14.69 6.43 11.17
N ASP A 279 -14.17 6.70 12.38
CA ASP A 279 -13.47 5.70 13.18
C ASP A 279 -14.36 4.51 13.57
N LEU A 280 -15.66 4.74 13.75
CA LEU A 280 -16.62 3.71 14.15
C LEU A 280 -17.15 2.92 12.95
N ALA A 281 -17.54 3.60 11.87
CA ALA A 281 -18.25 2.99 10.74
C ALA A 281 -17.32 2.52 9.61
N TYR A 282 -16.24 3.26 9.34
CA TYR A 282 -15.39 3.01 8.17
C TYR A 282 -14.04 2.41 8.51
N ASP A 283 -13.48 2.76 9.66
CA ASP A 283 -12.15 2.30 10.09
C ASP A 283 -12.18 1.67 11.49
N PRO A 284 -13.07 0.71 11.81
CA PRO A 284 -13.25 0.20 13.17
C PRO A 284 -11.97 -0.40 13.76
N ASP A 285 -11.85 -0.37 15.09
CA ASP A 285 -10.71 -0.93 15.82
C ASP A 285 -11.04 -2.32 16.38
N GLY A 286 -10.51 -3.38 15.75
CA GLY A 286 -10.74 -4.76 16.21
C GLY A 286 -9.80 -5.24 17.31
N ARG A 287 -8.96 -4.36 17.89
CA ARG A 287 -8.04 -4.72 18.98
C ARG A 287 -8.74 -4.92 20.32
N PRO A 288 -8.17 -5.75 21.22
CA PRO A 288 -8.52 -5.73 22.65
C PRO A 288 -8.32 -4.35 23.27
N TRP A 289 -9.16 -3.98 24.24
CA TRP A 289 -9.14 -2.65 24.87
C TRP A 289 -7.76 -2.23 25.40
N ARG A 290 -6.97 -3.16 25.96
CA ARG A 290 -5.61 -2.89 26.46
C ARG A 290 -4.65 -2.42 25.37
N GLN A 291 -4.80 -2.96 24.16
CA GLN A 291 -3.96 -2.61 23.01
C GLN A 291 -4.40 -1.31 22.33
N ARG A 292 -5.70 -0.98 22.37
CA ARG A 292 -6.23 0.28 21.83
C ARG A 292 -5.57 1.50 22.47
N GLY A 293 -5.45 1.49 23.80
CA GLY A 293 -4.84 2.59 24.57
C GLY A 293 -3.35 2.78 24.27
N ARG A 294 -2.62 1.68 24.01
CA ARG A 294 -1.19 1.70 23.68
C ARG A 294 -0.89 1.88 22.19
N ARG A 295 -1.92 1.79 21.35
CA ARG A 295 -1.82 1.80 19.87
C ARG A 295 -0.85 0.74 19.34
N GLU A 296 -0.79 -0.40 20.02
CA GLU A 296 0.00 -1.58 19.65
C GLU A 296 -0.78 -2.46 18.66
N PHE A 297 -0.06 -3.33 17.95
CA PHE A 297 -0.61 -4.35 17.04
C PHE A 297 -0.26 -5.75 17.55
#